data_AF-A0A821FV94-F1
#
_entry.id   AF-A0A821FV94-F1
#
_cell.length_a   1.000
_cell.length_b   1.000
_cell.length_c   1.000
_cell.angle_alpha   90.00
_cell.angle_beta   90.00
_cell.angle_gamma   90.00
#
_symmetry.space_group_name_H-M   'P 1'
#
loop_
_entity.id
_entity.type
_entity.pdbx_description
1 polymer ?
#
loop_
_entity_poly.entity_id
_entity_poly.type
_entity_poly.pdbx_seq_one_letter_code
_entity_poly.pdbx_strand_id
1 'polypeptide(L)' 'MIDTGATHSFITQRALSTLYHSVVPSCDCIAQLGDGQTMLKIVGEVQLLLQFNKVFTPLNVLVVKTMNTDFILGSDW' A
#
# COMPACT_ATOMS: atom_id res chain seq x y z
N MET A 1 13.26 7.11 -0.50
CA MET A 1 12.86 6.67 -1.85
C MET A 1 12.21 5.31 -1.68
N ILE A 2 10.96 5.16 -2.12
CA ILE A 2 10.23 3.90 -2.02
C ILE A 2 10.23 3.23 -3.38
N ASP A 3 10.77 2.01 -3.43
CA ASP A 3 10.75 1.17 -4.62
C ASP A 3 9.45 0.36 -4.67
N THR A 4 8.59 0.70 -5.63
CA THR A 4 7.26 0.11 -5.84
C THR A 4 7.42 -1.18 -6.63
N GLY A 5 7.12 -2.33 -6.03
CA GLY A 5 7.20 -3.65 -6.69
C GLY A 5 8.31 -4.56 -6.18
N ALA A 6 9.37 -4.03 -5.55
CA ALA A 6 10.44 -4.85 -4.97
C ALA A 6 10.44 -4.89 -3.43
N THR A 7 10.08 -3.79 -2.76
CA THR A 7 10.14 -3.70 -1.28
C THR A 7 8.86 -3.25 -0.61
N HIS A 8 8.01 -2.47 -1.30
CA HIS A 8 6.80 -1.93 -0.70
C HIS A 8 5.59 -2.12 -1.61
N SER A 9 4.46 -2.48 -1.01
CA SER A 9 3.13 -2.50 -1.64
C SER A 9 2.28 -1.38 -1.06
N PHE A 10 1.28 -0.93 -1.82
CA PHE A 10 0.41 0.17 -1.42
C PHE A 10 -1.05 -0.24 -1.49
N ILE A 11 -1.88 0.41 -0.67
CA ILE A 11 -3.33 0.33 -0.75
C ILE A 11 -3.89 1.71 -0.54
N THR A 12 -4.85 2.11 -1.37
CA THR A 12 -5.54 3.38 -1.15
C THR A 12 -6.41 3.31 0.11
N GLN A 13 -6.52 4.43 0.83
CA GLN A 13 -7.39 4.53 2.00
C GLN A 13 -8.84 4.17 1.65
N ARG A 14 -9.28 4.47 0.41
CA ARG A 14 -10.58 4.09 -0.12
C ARG A 14 -10.71 2.57 -0.26
N ALA A 15 -9.76 1.90 -0.92
CA ALA A 15 -9.80 0.44 -1.05
C ALA A 15 -9.77 -0.24 0.32
N LEU A 16 -8.89 0.21 1.22
CA LEU A 16 -8.81 -0.31 2.59
C LEU A 16 -10.13 -0.19 3.34
N SER A 17 -10.85 0.92 3.21
CA SER A 17 -12.15 1.15 3.89
C SER A 17 -13.25 0.16 3.52
N THR A 18 -13.09 -0.58 2.41
CA THR A 18 -14.02 -1.65 1.98
C THR A 18 -13.70 -3.01 2.60
N LEU A 19 -12.55 -3.13 3.27
CA LEU A 19 -12.09 -4.36 3.91
C LEU A 19 -12.32 -4.29 5.42
N TYR A 20 -12.48 -5.44 6.06
CA TYR A 20 -12.39 -5.50 7.52
C TYR A 20 -10.93 -5.36 7.94
N HIS A 21 -10.61 -4.28 8.66
CA HIS A 21 -9.25 -4.01 9.16
C HIS A 21 -9.29 -3.37 10.54
N SER A 22 -8.20 -3.50 11.30
CA SER A 22 -7.99 -2.77 12.55
C SER A 22 -7.72 -1.29 12.26
N VAL A 23 -7.89 -0.43 13.28
CA VAL A 23 -7.59 1.01 13.16
C VAL A 23 -6.15 1.19 12.70
N VAL A 24 -5.97 1.95 11.61
CA VAL A 24 -4.65 2.25 11.05
C VAL A 24 -3.99 3.34 11.91
N PRO A 25 -2.81 3.09 12.49
CA PRO A 25 -2.05 4.15 13.17
C PRO A 25 -1.70 5.23 12.15
N SER A 26 -2.07 6.47 12.44
CA SER A 26 -1.78 7.58 11.54
C SER A 26 -0.30 7.89 11.55
N CYS A 27 0.36 7.70 10.41
CA CYS A 27 1.69 8.19 10.12
C CYS A 27 1.56 9.11 8.90
N ASP A 28 1.46 10.42 9.14
CA ASP A 28 1.37 11.41 8.07
C ASP A 28 2.79 11.72 7.57
N CYS A 29 3.23 11.00 6.54
CA CYS A 29 4.54 11.22 5.91
C CYS A 29 4.45 11.30 4.39
N ILE A 30 5.41 11.99 3.79
CA ILE A 30 5.50 12.14 2.33
C ILE A 30 6.69 11.31 1.85
N ALA A 31 6.47 10.46 0.87
CA ALA A 31 7.49 9.64 0.26
C ALA A 31 7.56 9.86 -1.25
N GLN A 32 8.78 9.83 -1.77
CA GLN A 32 9.06 9.88 -3.21
C GLN A 32 9.23 8.46 -3.74
N LEU A 33 8.57 8.13 -4.85
CA LEU A 33 8.75 6.86 -5.53
C LEU A 33 10.10 6.77 -6.25
N GLY A 34 10.46 5.56 -6.68
CA GLY A 34 11.70 5.28 -7.41
C GLY A 34 11.81 6.00 -8.76
N ASP A 35 10.72 6.51 -9.32
CA ASP A 35 10.71 7.34 -10.54
C ASP A 35 11.31 8.74 -10.32
N GLY A 36 11.55 9.14 -9.06
CA GLY A 36 12.09 10.44 -8.71
C GLY A 36 11.15 11.61 -8.96
N GLN A 37 9.89 11.38 -9.33
CA GLN A 37 8.92 12.45 -9.64
C GLN A 37 7.63 12.31 -8.84
N THR A 38 7.18 11.08 -8.61
CA THR A 38 5.91 10.83 -7.94
C THR A 38 6.08 10.94 -6.43
N MET A 39 5.26 11.81 -5.82
CA MET A 39 5.19 12.02 -4.38
C MET A 39 3.88 11.45 -3.84
N LEU A 40 3.95 10.58 -2.84
CA LEU A 40 2.81 9.97 -2.18
C LEU A 40 2.73 10.43 -0.73
N LYS A 41 1.50 10.77 -0.31
CA LYS A 41 1.20 10.92 1.12
C LYS A 41 0.80 9.56 1.67
N ILE A 42 1.66 9.03 2.54
CA ILE A 42 1.38 7.87 3.37
C ILE A 42 0.61 8.34 4.58
N VAL A 43 -0.43 7.58 4.92
CA VAL A 43 -1.36 7.82 6.03
C VAL A 43 -1.08 6.83 7.17
N GLY A 44 -0.47 5.69 6.86
CA GLY A 44 -0.12 4.67 7.84
C GLY A 44 0.35 3.39 7.16
N GLU A 45 0.48 2.33 7.93
CA GLU A 45 0.86 1.01 7.46
C GLU A 45 -0.10 -0.02 8.05
N VAL A 46 -0.46 -1.02 7.24
CA VAL A 46 -1.30 -2.15 7.66
C VAL A 46 -0.67 -3.46 7.19
N GLN A 47 -0.97 -4.54 7.91
CA GLN A 47 -0.66 -5.88 7.43
C GLN A 47 -1.91 -6.50 6.83
N LEU A 48 -1.84 -6.87 5.55
CA LEU A 48 -2.88 -7.62 4.84
C LEU A 48 -2.49 -9.10 4.78
N LEU A 49 -3.48 -9.98 4.83
CA LEU A 49 -3.29 -11.40 4.59
C LEU A 49 -3.82 -11.73 3.19
N LEU A 50 -2.92 -11.95 2.24
CA LEU A 50 -3.30 -12.31 0.88
C LEU A 50 -3.36 -13.83 0.73
N GLN A 51 -4.35 -14.31 0.01
CA GLN A 51 -4.48 -15.74 -0.31
C GLN A 51 -4.25 -15.97 -1.80
N PHE A 52 -3.14 -16.61 -2.15
CA PHE A 52 -2.85 -17.05 -3.52
C PHE A 52 -2.70 -18.57 -3.54
N ASN A 53 -3.43 -19.26 -4.42
CA ASN A 53 -3.34 -20.73 -4.54
C ASN A 53 -3.43 -21.47 -3.20
N LYS A 54 -4.33 -21.04 -2.30
CA LYS A 54 -4.52 -21.57 -0.94
C LYS A 54 -3.37 -21.30 0.04
N VAL A 55 -2.34 -20.57 -0.35
CA VAL A 55 -1.27 -20.10 0.54
C VAL A 55 -1.64 -18.73 1.07
N PHE A 56 -1.60 -18.57 2.39
CA PHE A 56 -1.77 -17.29 3.05
C PHE A 56 -0.41 -16.63 3.25
N THR A 57 -0.24 -15.43 2.70
CA THR A 57 1.00 -14.68 2.79
C THR A 57 0.71 -13.33 3.45
N PRO A 58 1.31 -13.05 4.63
CA PRO A 58 1.21 -11.74 5.23
C PRO A 58 2.03 -10.75 4.40
N LEU A 59 1.45 -9.58 4.16
CA LEU A 59 2.08 -8.51 3.40
C LEU A 59 1.90 -7.20 4.17
N ASN A 60 3.00 -6.50 4.41
CA ASN A 60 2.96 -5.14 4.93
C ASN A 60 2.71 -4.17 3.78
N VAL A 61 1.73 -3.30 3.95
CA VAL A 61 1.22 -2.42 2.90
C VAL A 61 1.08 -1.01 3.45
N LEU A 62 1.64 -0.05 2.71
CA LEU A 62 1.53 1.36 3.03
C LEU A 62 0.15 1.88 2.59
N VAL A 63 -0.56 2.52 3.51
CA VAL A 63 -1.84 3.15 3.22
C VAL A 63 -1.58 4.53 2.68
N VAL A 64 -2.11 4.81 1.48
CA VAL A 64 -1.92 6.09 0.79
C VAL A 64 -3.27 6.75 0.50
N LYS A 65 -3.31 8.08 0.48
CA LYS A 65 -4.59 8.79 0.31
C LYS A 65 -5.13 8.68 -1.11
N THR A 66 -4.23 8.76 -2.10
CA THR A 66 -4.52 8.67 -3.53
C THR A 66 -3.32 8.05 -4.22
N MET A 67 -3.56 7.04 -5.06
CA MET A 67 -2.71 6.73 -6.19
C MET A 67 -3.57 6.86 -7.44
N ASN A 68 -3.01 7.39 -8.52
CA ASN A 68 -3.72 7.38 -9.81
C ASN A 68 -3.75 5.98 -10.45
N THR A 69 -3.18 4.96 -9.78
CA THR A 69 -3.25 3.54 -10.13
C THR A 69 -3.09 2.68 -8.86
N ASP A 70 -3.88 1.62 -8.69
CA ASP A 70 -3.85 0.77 -7.48
C ASP A 70 -2.80 -0.35 -7.64
N PHE A 71 -1.57 -0.14 -7.18
CA PHE A 71 -0.53 -1.18 -7.19
C PHE A 71 -0.63 -2.13 -5.99
N ILE A 72 -1.23 -3.30 -6.18
CA ILE A 72 -1.09 -4.43 -5.25
C ILE A 72 0.00 -5.36 -5.83
N LEU A 73 1.07 -5.61 -5.06
CA LEU A 73 2.17 -6.53 -5.45
C LEU A 73 2.89 -6.17 -6.76
N GLY A 74 2.98 -4.88 -7.12
CA GLY A 74 3.63 -4.47 -8.37
C GLY A 74 2.86 -4.85 -9.64
N SER A 75 1.59 -5.25 -9.52
CA SER A 75 0.68 -5.40 -10.65
C SER A 75 -0.24 -4.18 -10.69
N ASP A 76 -0.23 -3.44 -11.81
CA ASP A 76 -1.29 -2.49 -12.13
C ASP A 76 -2.62 -3.27 -12.19
N TRP A 77 -3.62 -2.83 -11.43
CA TRP A 77 -5.01 -3.31 -11.52
C TRP A 77 -5.92 -2.17 -11.96
#